data_AF-A0A8T4YE44-F1
#
_entry.id   AF-A0A8T4YE44-F1
#
_cell.length_a   1.000
_cell.length_b   1.000
_cell.length_c   1.000
_cell.angle_alpha   90.00
_cell.angle_beta   90.00
_cell.angle_gamma   90.00
#
_symmetry.space_group_name_H-M   'P 1'
#
loop_
_entity.id
_entity.type
_entity.pdbx_description
1 polymer ?
#
loop_
_entity_poly.entity_id
_entity_poly.type
_entity_poly.pdbx_seq_one_letter_code
_entity_poly.pdbx_strand_id
1 'polypeptide(L)' 'MVVLDREYIEIIIGAFLLTTSFLISLFMVIDILEPSFPLSFFAFSASFVGLLLGFHGLYGLVLRYKKK' A
#
# COMPACT_ATOMS: atom_id res chain seq x y z
N MET A 1 17.93 6.09 18.53
CA MET A 1 17.56 5.68 17.16
C MET A 1 16.64 4.48 17.28
N VAL A 2 15.35 4.64 16.95
CA VAL A 2 14.43 3.49 16.85
C VAL A 2 14.79 2.77 15.55
N VAL A 3 15.41 1.59 15.64
CA VAL A 3 15.64 0.74 14.47
C VAL A 3 14.29 0.15 14.11
N LEU A 4 13.59 0.75 13.14
CA LEU A 4 12.36 0.16 12.62
C LEU A 4 12.73 -1.17 11.97
N ASP A 5 12.12 -2.27 12.41
CA ASP A 5 12.30 -3.54 11.71
C ASP A 5 11.76 -3.40 10.28
N ARG A 6 12.45 -4.04 9.34
CA ARG A 6 12.14 -4.01 7.91
C ARG A 6 10.66 -4.34 7.63
N GLU A 7 10.07 -5.26 8.40
CA GLU A 7 8.66 -5.63 8.26
C GLU A 7 7.71 -4.45 8.51
N TYR A 8 8.00 -3.61 9.51
CA TYR A 8 7.18 -2.43 9.79
C TYR A 8 7.29 -1.38 8.69
N ILE A 9 8.47 -1.21 8.09
CA ILE A 9 8.67 -0.30 6.97
C ILE A 9 7.85 -0.76 5.76
N GLU A 10 7.88 -2.05 5.45
CA GLU A 10 7.10 -2.63 4.35
C GLU A 10 5.59 -2.47 4.57
N ILE A 11 5.11 -2.66 5.81
CA ILE A 11 3.71 -2.41 6.17
C ILE A 11 3.33 -0.94 5.98
N ILE A 12 4.17 -0.01 6.45
CA ILE A 12 3.90 1.44 6.34
C ILE A 12 3.87 1.88 4.88
N ILE A 13 4.84 1.45 4.07
CA ILE A 13 4.87 1.75 2.63
C ILE A 13 3.66 1.14 1.93
N GLY A 14 3.31 -0.11 2.25
CA GLY A 14 2.15 -0.78 1.70
C GLY A 14 0.84 -0.05 2.02
N ALA A 15 0.65 0.33 3.28
CA ALA A 15 -0.51 1.10 3.74
C ALA A 15 -0.59 2.48 3.08
N PHE A 16 0.55 3.17 2.93
CA PHE A 16 0.61 4.46 2.25
C PHE A 16 0.17 4.34 0.79
N LEU A 17 0.74 3.39 0.04
CA LEU A 17 0.38 3.17 -1.36
C LEU A 17 -1.11 2.83 -1.53
N LEU A 18 -1.64 1.94 -0.68
CA LEU A 18 -3.06 1.59 -0.68
C LEU A 18 -3.96 2.80 -0.44
N THR A 19 -3.62 3.62 0.57
CA THR A 19 -4.39 4.81 0.93
C THR A 19 -4.35 5.84 -0.19
N THR A 20 -3.18 6.11 -0.76
CA THR A 20 -3.05 7.08 -1.86
C THR A 20 -3.80 6.62 -3.11
N SER A 21 -3.68 5.34 -3.48
CA SER A 21 -4.42 4.80 -4.62
C SER A 21 -5.92 4.84 -4.40
N PHE A 22 -6.39 4.52 -3.20
CA PHE A 22 -7.80 4.64 -2.84
C PHE A 22 -8.29 6.08 -2.98
N LEU A 23 -7.54 7.07 -2.50
CA LEU A 23 -7.91 8.48 -2.64
C LEU A 23 -7.95 8.93 -4.10
N ILE A 24 -6.98 8.51 -4.92
CA ILE A 24 -6.98 8.80 -6.36
C ILE A 24 -8.23 8.20 -7.02
N SER A 25 -8.54 6.93 -6.74
CA SER A 25 -9.76 6.28 -7.22
C SER A 25 -11.03 6.97 -6.74
N LEU A 26 -11.08 7.39 -5.48
CA LEU A 26 -12.21 8.12 -4.92
C LEU A 26 -12.42 9.46 -5.62
N PHE A 27 -11.36 10.24 -5.82
CA PHE A 27 -11.40 11.54 -6.51
C PHE A 27 -11.82 11.42 -7.97
N MET A 28 -11.51 10.31 -8.64
CA MET A 28 -12.07 10.01 -9.97
C MET A 28 -13.56 9.70 -9.93
N VAL A 29 -14.06 9.05 -8.87
CA VAL A 29 -15.50 8.72 -8.73
C VAL A 29 -16.35 9.93 -8.37
N ILE A 30 -15.81 10.90 -7.63
CA ILE A 30 -16.52 12.14 -7.26
C ILE A 30 -16.23 13.32 -8.21
N ASP A 31 -15.69 13.03 -9.41
CA ASP A 31 -15.39 14.00 -10.47
C ASP A 31 -14.47 15.17 -10.05
N ILE A 32 -13.63 14.97 -9.03
CA ILE A 32 -12.56 15.93 -8.67
C ILE A 32 -11.35 15.76 -9.61
N LEU A 33 -11.06 14.52 -10.02
CA LEU A 33 -10.04 14.19 -11.00
C LEU A 33 -10.69 13.56 -12.23
N GLU A 34 -10.33 14.02 -13.42
CA GLU A 34 -10.86 13.44 -14.65
C GLU A 34 -10.36 11.99 -14.82
N PRO A 35 -11.28 11.01 -14.90
CA PRO A 35 -10.89 9.61 -15.03
C PRO A 35 -10.22 9.37 -16.38
N SER A 36 -8.98 8.90 -16.34
CA SER A 36 -8.22 8.55 -17.54
C SER A 36 -7.59 7.18 -17.39
N PHE A 37 -7.42 6.48 -18.53
CA PHE A 37 -6.80 5.15 -18.52
C PHE A 37 -5.43 5.11 -17.83
N PRO A 38 -4.49 6.05 -18.09
CA PRO A 38 -3.20 6.06 -17.39
C PRO A 38 -3.33 6.24 -15.88
N LEU A 39 -4.23 7.12 -15.43
CA LEU A 39 -4.43 7.41 -14.01
C LEU A 39 -5.06 6.21 -13.28
N SER A 40 -6.06 5.59 -13.89
CA SER A 40 -6.70 4.37 -13.38
C SER A 40 -5.72 3.20 -13.32
N PHE A 41 -4.92 3.01 -14.37
CA PHE A 41 -3.89 1.97 -14.41
C PHE A 41 -2.82 2.18 -13.34
N PHE A 42 -2.39 3.43 -13.14
CA PHE A 42 -1.45 3.80 -12.08
C PHE A 42 -2.03 3.54 -10.69
N ALA A 43 -3.25 4.01 -10.41
CA ALA A 43 -3.91 3.82 -9.12
C ALA A 43 -4.05 2.32 -8.80
N PHE A 44 -4.47 1.52 -9.77
CA PHE A 44 -4.56 0.06 -9.64
C PHE A 44 -3.20 -0.59 -9.39
N SER A 45 -2.18 -0.27 -10.19
CA SER A 45 -0.85 -0.87 -10.06
C SER A 45 -0.21 -0.51 -8.71
N ALA A 46 -0.34 0.75 -8.28
CA ALA A 46 0.14 1.20 -6.99
C ALA A 46 -0.59 0.53 -5.82
N SER A 47 -1.91 0.31 -5.92
CA SER A 47 -2.66 -0.39 -4.88
C SER A 47 -2.25 -1.87 -4.80
N PHE A 48 -2.01 -2.50 -5.95
CA PHE A 48 -1.57 -3.88 -6.03
C PHE A 48 -0.18 -4.08 -5.41
N VAL A 49 0.78 -3.20 -5.74
CA VAL A 49 2.11 -3.20 -5.10
C VAL A 49 2.00 -2.91 -3.60
N GLY A 50 1.16 -1.95 -3.21
CA GLY A 50 0.91 -1.64 -1.80
C GLY A 50 0.37 -2.84 -1.01
N LEU A 51 -0.57 -3.58 -1.61
CA LEU A 51 -1.13 -4.80 -1.05
C LEU A 51 -0.05 -5.89 -0.88
N LEU A 52 0.77 -6.12 -1.91
CA LEU A 52 1.86 -7.11 -1.87
C LEU A 52 2.88 -6.78 -0.77
N LEU A 53 3.30 -5.52 -0.67
CA LEU A 53 4.23 -5.07 0.37
C LEU A 53 3.62 -5.18 1.77
N GLY A 54 2.36 -4.76 1.93
CA GLY A 54 1.64 -4.86 3.18
C GLY A 54 1.53 -6.30 3.66
N PHE A 55 1.13 -7.23 2.78
CA PHE A 55 1.05 -8.65 3.12
C PHE A 55 2.43 -9.29 3.35
N HIS A 56 3.44 -8.90 2.58
CA HIS A 56 4.80 -9.41 2.80
C HIS A 56 5.32 -9.00 4.19
N GLY A 57 5.17 -7.72 4.56
CA GLY A 57 5.56 -7.23 5.88
C GLY A 57 4.76 -7.88 7.02
N LEU A 58 3.43 -8.03 6.86
CA LEU A 58 2.59 -8.73 7.84
C LEU A 58 2.99 -10.20 8.00
N TYR A 59 3.24 -10.89 6.89
CA TYR A 59 3.67 -12.29 6.91
C TYR A 59 5.03 -12.44 7.61
N GLY A 60 5.99 -11.56 7.32
CA GLY A 60 7.28 -11.49 8.01
C GLY A 60 7.11 -11.29 9.52
N LEU A 61 6.22 -10.38 9.93
CA LEU A 61 5.94 -10.11 11.34
C LEU A 61 5.34 -11.32 12.05
N VAL A 62 4.38 -12.02 11.43
CA VAL A 62 3.76 -13.23 11.97
C VAL A 62 4.79 -14.35 12.15
N LEU A 63 5.66 -14.57 11.16
CA LEU A 63 6.73 -15.56 11.26
C LEU A 63 7.73 -15.22 12.38
N ARG A 64 8.05 -13.93 12.56
CA ARG A 64 8.95 -13.47 13.62
C ARG A 64 8.34 -13.65 14.99
N TYR A 65 7.03 -13.39 15.13
CA TYR A 65 6.29 -13.62 16.37
C TYR A 65 6.23 -15.11 16.72
N LYS A 66 6.01 -15.99 15.73
CA LYS A 66 5.96 -17.45 15.95
C LYS A 66 7.31 -18.07 16.35
N LYS A 67 8.43 -17.40 16.04
CA LYS A 67 9.78 -17.83 16.40
C LYS A 67 10.25 -17.33 17.78
N LYS A 68 9.54 -16.39 18.39
CA LYS A 68 9.77 -15.92 19.76
C LYS A 68 8.93 -16.73 20.74
#